data_AF-A0A2E0YWK6-F1
#
_entry.id   AF-A0A2E0YWK6-F1
#
_cell.length_a   1.000
_cell.length_b   1.000
_cell.length_c   1.000
_cell.angle_alpha   90.00
_cell.angle_beta   90.00
_cell.angle_gamma   90.00
#
_symmetry.space_group_name_H-M   'P 1'
#
loop_
_entity.id
_entity.type
_entity.pdbx_description
1 polymer ?
#
loop_
_entity_poly.entity_id
_entity_poly.type
_entity_poly.pdbx_seq_one_letter_code
_entity_poly.pdbx_strand_id
1 'polypeptide(L)'
;MVALCRTSPVEQRSIMAGFYFFLSLVSIVCTWTAIVQARRLYWGVPVYFLSAWLAGELALIHLLWQVALTAMLAFTGVFADPTAQIGLALFALSWLGLVYLHCQAMDTPLHLTEALREGLGEHYRAAIPDERHGTLSDHIATRSWLRPFHFRRPGVVQHRGISYGDAGVRNELDIYQPEETREGGYPVLLQVHGGAWMIGEKEQQGKPLMYHMAQRGWIAVAINYRLSPREAFPAHIIDVKRAIAWIRANIAEYGGNPDFIAITGGSAGGHLSSLAALTPNRKEWQPGFEEVDTTVQAAVPFYGVYDFLDRNGIREEMSMADMLTDRVLQCSREENPELWDSASPLSQVNPDAPPMFVIHGTHDSLVWVEEARAFVAAMREQSRQAVVYAELPGAQHAFEIFHSVRTDHKANAVAKFLEWAHGQWLAAQAKPRAKAKAKVKPKAGAAAKKKAAARKKAAPRKPAATAVEDAPQDAAPPESGAGES
;
A
#
# COMPACT_ATOMS: atom_id res chain seq x y z
N MET A 1 1.15 -47.49 14.06
CA MET A 1 0.49 -48.53 13.22
C MET A 1 0.54 -49.93 13.82
N VAL A 2 1.59 -50.36 14.54
CA VAL A 2 1.67 -51.72 15.13
C VAL A 2 0.71 -51.94 16.32
N ALA A 3 0.30 -50.90 17.05
CA ALA A 3 -0.65 -51.00 18.16
C ALA A 3 -2.13 -51.14 17.74
N LEU A 4 -2.49 -50.76 16.50
CA LEU A 4 -3.87 -50.82 16.00
C LEU A 4 -4.30 -52.22 15.53
N CYS A 5 -3.35 -53.15 15.33
CA CYS A 5 -3.64 -54.50 14.83
C CYS A 5 -4.03 -55.51 15.92
N ARG A 6 -4.13 -55.10 17.19
CA ARG A 6 -4.50 -55.99 18.32
C ARG A 6 -5.83 -55.65 19.00
N THR A 7 -6.49 -54.58 18.58
CA THR A 7 -7.73 -54.10 19.20
C THR A 7 -8.96 -54.74 18.56
N SER A 8 -9.99 -54.97 19.36
CA SER A 8 -11.24 -55.55 18.85
C SER A 8 -11.95 -54.59 17.87
N PRO A 9 -12.79 -55.07 16.94
CA PRO A 9 -13.56 -54.19 16.05
C PRO A 9 -14.42 -53.13 16.78
N VAL A 10 -14.86 -53.44 18.00
CA VAL A 10 -15.60 -52.51 18.87
C VAL A 10 -14.68 -51.40 19.40
N GLU A 11 -13.50 -51.78 19.88
CA GLU A 11 -12.50 -50.85 20.40
C GLU A 11 -11.94 -49.93 19.29
N GLN A 12 -11.72 -50.47 18.09
CA GLN A 12 -11.36 -49.67 16.91
C GLN A 12 -12.44 -48.65 16.57
N ARG A 13 -13.73 -49.03 16.64
CA ARG A 13 -14.85 -48.13 16.40
C ARG A 13 -14.92 -47.00 17.42
N SER A 14 -14.74 -47.29 18.71
CA SER A 14 -14.77 -46.27 19.76
C SER A 14 -13.57 -45.31 19.67
N ILE A 15 -12.38 -45.78 19.28
CA ILE A 15 -11.22 -44.91 19.00
C ILE A 15 -11.53 -43.97 17.83
N MET A 16 -12.09 -44.48 16.73
CA MET A 16 -12.49 -43.66 15.58
C MET A 16 -13.58 -42.65 15.94
N ALA A 17 -14.56 -43.06 16.75
CA ALA A 17 -15.62 -42.18 17.25
C ALA A 17 -15.06 -41.04 18.11
N GLY A 18 -14.12 -41.34 19.03
CA GLY A 18 -13.44 -40.35 19.85
C GLY A 18 -12.63 -39.35 19.03
N PHE A 19 -11.88 -39.82 18.02
CA PHE A 19 -11.15 -38.94 17.10
C PHE A 19 -12.08 -38.03 16.29
N TYR A 20 -13.16 -38.58 15.75
CA TYR A 20 -14.16 -37.81 15.01
C TYR A 20 -14.83 -36.75 15.89
N PHE A 21 -15.23 -37.11 17.11
CA PHE A 21 -15.75 -36.16 18.10
C PHE A 21 -14.76 -35.05 18.40
N PHE A 22 -13.49 -35.36 18.68
CA PHE A 22 -12.46 -34.36 18.94
C PHE A 22 -12.30 -33.37 17.77
N LEU A 23 -12.20 -33.87 16.54
CA LEU A 23 -12.12 -33.00 15.36
C LEU A 23 -13.37 -32.12 15.18
N SER A 24 -14.55 -32.67 15.46
CA SER A 24 -15.79 -31.90 15.40
C SER A 24 -15.86 -30.79 16.44
N LEU A 25 -15.37 -31.04 17.66
CA LEU A 25 -15.29 -30.05 18.72
C LEU A 25 -14.32 -28.91 18.36
N VAL A 26 -13.12 -29.25 17.86
CA VAL A 26 -12.17 -28.23 17.40
C VAL A 26 -12.77 -27.40 16.26
N SER A 27 -13.43 -28.06 15.30
CA SER A 27 -13.98 -27.38 14.12
C SER A 27 -15.13 -26.44 14.44
N ILE A 28 -16.06 -26.84 15.33
CA ILE A 28 -17.14 -25.94 15.74
C ILE A 28 -16.60 -24.75 16.53
N VAL A 29 -15.58 -24.94 17.38
CA VAL A 29 -14.92 -23.84 18.10
C VAL A 29 -14.26 -22.87 17.11
N CYS A 30 -13.47 -23.36 16.14
CA CYS A 30 -12.86 -22.51 15.13
C CYS A 30 -13.93 -21.74 14.31
N THR A 31 -15.00 -22.43 13.89
CA THR A 31 -16.12 -21.80 13.16
C THR A 31 -16.78 -20.71 14.00
N TRP A 32 -17.03 -20.99 15.28
CA TRP A 32 -17.61 -20.03 16.21
C TRP A 32 -16.71 -18.80 16.41
N THR A 33 -15.38 -18.98 16.53
CA THR A 33 -14.44 -17.85 16.63
C THR A 33 -14.42 -16.96 15.38
N ALA A 34 -14.72 -17.51 14.20
CA ALA A 34 -14.83 -16.73 12.97
C ALA A 34 -16.15 -15.94 12.85
N ILE A 35 -17.21 -16.40 13.50
CA ILE A 35 -18.54 -15.77 13.47
C ILE A 35 -18.68 -14.69 14.55
N VAL A 36 -18.15 -14.94 15.74
CA VAL A 36 -18.33 -14.06 16.89
C VAL A 36 -17.13 -13.16 17.01
N GLN A 37 -17.32 -11.85 16.85
CA GLN A 37 -16.33 -10.85 17.20
C GLN A 37 -16.02 -10.91 18.71
N ALA A 38 -14.76 -11.13 19.05
CA ALA A 38 -14.29 -11.10 20.43
C ALA A 38 -13.25 -10.01 20.63
N ARG A 39 -13.34 -9.34 21.79
CA ARG A 39 -12.39 -8.33 22.27
C ARG A 39 -11.81 -8.78 23.60
N ARG A 40 -10.71 -8.15 24.04
CA ARG A 40 -10.10 -8.36 25.36
C ARG A 40 -9.74 -9.83 25.64
N LEU A 41 -9.07 -10.45 24.68
CA LEU A 41 -8.65 -11.86 24.76
C LEU A 41 -7.28 -12.02 25.46
N TYR A 42 -6.56 -10.93 25.72
CA TYR A 42 -5.22 -10.88 26.32
C TYR A 42 -4.27 -11.93 25.71
N TRP A 43 -3.80 -12.89 26.50
CA TRP A 43 -2.91 -13.97 26.06
C TRP A 43 -3.55 -14.93 25.04
N GLY A 44 -4.88 -14.96 24.94
CA GLY A 44 -5.62 -15.79 23.98
C GLY A 44 -5.71 -15.20 22.56
N VAL A 45 -5.30 -13.94 22.36
CA VAL A 45 -5.38 -13.25 21.06
C VAL A 45 -4.76 -14.07 19.92
N PRO A 46 -3.53 -14.63 20.02
CA PRO A 46 -2.92 -15.34 18.90
C PRO A 46 -3.71 -16.59 18.48
N VAL A 47 -4.23 -17.34 19.45
CA VAL A 47 -4.99 -18.57 19.19
C VAL A 47 -6.33 -18.23 18.53
N TYR A 48 -7.04 -17.25 19.08
CA TYR A 48 -8.32 -16.80 18.54
C TYR A 48 -8.15 -16.20 17.14
N PHE A 49 -7.13 -15.36 16.93
CA PHE A 49 -6.81 -14.78 15.64
C PHE A 49 -6.60 -15.89 14.60
N LEU A 50 -5.70 -16.84 14.86
CA LEU A 50 -5.39 -17.92 13.92
C LEU A 50 -6.60 -18.80 13.63
N SER A 51 -7.40 -19.12 14.64
CA SER A 51 -8.60 -19.96 14.46
C SER A 51 -9.68 -19.23 13.64
N ALA A 52 -9.97 -17.98 13.99
CA ALA A 52 -10.98 -17.17 13.31
C ALA A 52 -10.56 -16.85 11.87
N TRP A 53 -9.29 -16.52 11.66
CA TRP A 53 -8.76 -16.16 10.35
C TRP A 53 -8.82 -17.33 9.36
N LEU A 54 -8.30 -18.50 9.75
CA LEU A 54 -8.30 -19.67 8.87
C LEU A 54 -9.71 -20.20 8.63
N ALA A 55 -10.54 -20.30 9.68
CA ALA A 55 -11.91 -20.77 9.53
C ALA A 55 -12.78 -19.81 8.69
N GLY A 56 -12.61 -18.50 8.86
CA GLY A 56 -13.34 -17.48 8.11
C GLY A 56 -12.96 -17.44 6.63
N GLU A 57 -11.66 -17.33 6.33
CA GLU A 57 -11.20 -17.15 4.94
C GLU A 57 -11.17 -18.45 4.13
N LEU A 58 -11.07 -19.61 4.78
CA LEU A 58 -11.05 -20.93 4.15
C LEU A 58 -12.33 -21.73 4.41
N ALA A 59 -13.45 -21.04 4.69
CA ALA A 59 -14.71 -21.67 5.10
C ALA A 59 -15.16 -22.80 4.15
N LEU A 60 -15.04 -22.60 2.83
CA LEU A 60 -15.37 -23.62 1.82
C LEU A 60 -14.48 -24.87 1.92
N ILE A 61 -13.17 -24.70 2.12
CA ILE A 61 -12.24 -25.82 2.28
C ILE A 61 -12.61 -26.60 3.55
N HIS A 62 -12.89 -25.87 4.64
CA HIS A 62 -13.31 -26.49 5.90
C HIS A 62 -14.58 -27.30 5.75
N LEU A 63 -15.58 -26.77 5.03
CA LEU A 63 -16.82 -27.48 4.76
C LEU A 63 -16.57 -28.77 3.95
N LEU A 64 -15.78 -28.67 2.88
CA LEU A 64 -15.51 -29.80 1.97
C LEU A 64 -14.80 -30.96 2.68
N TRP A 65 -13.75 -30.70 3.46
CA TRP A 65 -13.04 -31.80 4.13
C TRP A 65 -13.88 -32.41 5.26
N GLN A 66 -14.66 -31.61 6.00
CA GLN A 66 -15.52 -32.15 7.05
C GLN A 66 -16.59 -33.07 6.46
N VAL A 67 -17.28 -32.64 5.40
CA VAL A 67 -18.28 -33.46 4.70
C VAL A 67 -17.65 -34.73 4.11
N ALA A 68 -16.48 -34.62 3.49
CA ALA A 68 -15.77 -35.77 2.93
C ALA A 68 -15.35 -36.78 4.02
N LEU A 69 -14.84 -36.29 5.16
CA LEU A 69 -14.48 -37.13 6.31
C LEU A 69 -15.71 -37.85 6.86
N THR A 70 -16.82 -37.14 7.06
CA THR A 70 -18.09 -37.72 7.52
C THR A 70 -18.60 -38.79 6.55
N ALA A 71 -18.60 -38.52 5.25
CA ALA A 71 -19.03 -39.47 4.23
C ALA A 71 -18.15 -40.73 4.22
N MET A 72 -16.82 -40.56 4.29
CA MET A 72 -15.88 -41.69 4.34
C MET A 72 -16.12 -42.56 5.57
N LEU A 73 -16.30 -41.96 6.75
CA LEU A 73 -16.48 -42.70 7.99
C LEU A 73 -17.87 -43.34 8.11
N ALA A 74 -18.89 -42.82 7.41
CA ALA A 74 -20.22 -43.44 7.36
C ALA A 74 -20.17 -44.91 6.91
N PHE A 75 -19.31 -45.23 5.94
CA PHE A 75 -19.15 -46.60 5.43
C PHE A 75 -18.51 -47.57 6.43
N THR A 76 -17.90 -47.07 7.51
CA THR A 76 -17.25 -47.90 8.54
C THR A 76 -18.19 -48.33 9.66
N GLY A 77 -19.42 -47.78 9.68
CA GLY A 77 -20.39 -48.00 10.77
C GLY A 77 -20.05 -47.24 12.06
N VAL A 78 -19.15 -46.25 12.02
CA VAL A 78 -18.74 -45.48 13.21
C VAL A 78 -19.90 -44.81 13.93
N PHE A 79 -20.95 -44.41 13.19
CA PHE A 79 -22.12 -43.70 13.73
C PHE A 79 -23.09 -44.58 14.53
N ALA A 80 -22.79 -45.88 14.70
CA ALA A 80 -23.43 -46.69 15.72
C ALA A 80 -22.97 -46.32 17.15
N ASP A 81 -21.82 -45.65 17.27
CA ASP A 81 -21.29 -45.17 18.55
C ASP A 81 -21.90 -43.79 18.91
N PRO A 82 -22.49 -43.61 20.10
CA PRO A 82 -23.08 -42.33 20.53
C PRO A 82 -22.11 -41.14 20.49
N THR A 83 -20.82 -41.36 20.77
CA THR A 83 -19.81 -40.29 20.71
C THR A 83 -19.65 -39.76 19.30
N ALA A 84 -19.70 -40.63 18.28
CA ALA A 84 -19.65 -40.21 16.88
C ALA A 84 -20.92 -39.47 16.46
N GLN A 85 -22.09 -39.80 17.04
CA GLN A 85 -23.35 -39.09 16.78
C GLN A 85 -23.32 -37.67 17.33
N ILE A 86 -22.78 -37.46 18.54
CA ILE A 86 -22.55 -36.11 19.07
C ILE A 86 -21.59 -35.36 18.15
N GLY A 87 -20.50 -36.01 17.73
CA GLY A 87 -19.56 -35.39 16.78
C GLY A 87 -20.21 -35.00 15.46
N LEU A 88 -21.17 -35.79 14.97
CA LEU A 88 -21.90 -35.48 13.74
C LEU A 88 -22.80 -34.25 13.93
N ALA A 89 -23.45 -34.12 15.09
CA ALA A 89 -24.22 -32.92 15.42
C ALA A 89 -23.33 -31.66 15.48
N LEU A 90 -22.14 -31.76 16.10
CA LEU A 90 -21.18 -30.66 16.15
C LEU A 90 -20.68 -30.25 14.76
N PHE A 91 -20.37 -31.23 13.88
CA PHE A 91 -20.03 -30.92 12.49
C PHE A 91 -21.21 -30.34 11.72
N ALA A 92 -22.43 -30.83 11.89
CA ALA A 92 -23.60 -30.24 11.24
C ALA A 92 -23.77 -28.76 11.62
N LEU A 93 -23.56 -28.40 12.89
CA LEU A 93 -23.52 -27.00 13.34
C LEU A 93 -22.35 -26.23 12.71
N SER A 94 -21.17 -26.85 12.61
CA SER A 94 -20.00 -26.23 11.97
C SER A 94 -20.29 -25.97 10.50
N TRP A 95 -20.94 -26.90 9.78
CA TRP A 95 -21.31 -26.72 8.37
C TRP A 95 -22.25 -25.54 8.18
N LEU A 96 -23.27 -25.39 9.02
CA LEU A 96 -24.16 -24.22 8.97
C LEU A 96 -23.38 -22.91 9.17
N GLY A 97 -22.47 -22.88 10.14
CA GLY A 97 -21.60 -21.73 10.36
C GLY A 97 -20.65 -21.43 9.19
N LEU A 98 -20.07 -22.47 8.59
CA LEU A 98 -19.16 -22.32 7.45
C LEU A 98 -19.90 -21.87 6.18
N VAL A 99 -21.13 -22.36 5.96
CA VAL A 99 -22.00 -21.87 4.88
C VAL A 99 -22.33 -20.39 5.12
N TYR A 100 -22.69 -20.01 6.35
CA TYR A 100 -22.93 -18.61 6.72
C TYR A 100 -21.70 -17.73 6.43
N LEU A 101 -20.51 -18.14 6.89
CA LEU A 101 -19.26 -17.41 6.66
C LEU A 101 -18.94 -17.28 5.17
N HIS A 102 -19.16 -18.35 4.39
CA HIS A 102 -18.95 -18.32 2.95
C HIS A 102 -19.93 -17.35 2.26
N CYS A 103 -21.22 -17.41 2.59
CA CYS A 103 -22.23 -16.47 2.06
C CYS A 103 -21.88 -15.02 2.42
N GLN A 104 -21.53 -14.75 3.68
CA GLN A 104 -21.10 -13.42 4.11
C GLN A 104 -19.85 -12.94 3.33
N ALA A 105 -18.89 -13.83 3.07
CA ALA A 105 -17.74 -13.49 2.25
C ALA A 105 -18.13 -13.18 0.79
N MET A 106 -19.13 -13.86 0.22
CA MET A 106 -19.65 -13.60 -1.12
C MET A 106 -20.34 -12.23 -1.26
N ASP A 107 -20.75 -11.59 -0.17
CA ASP A 107 -21.30 -10.22 -0.15
C ASP A 107 -20.20 -9.14 -0.21
N THR A 108 -18.92 -9.50 -0.09
CA THR A 108 -17.77 -8.57 -0.18
C THR A 108 -17.81 -7.59 -1.38
N PRO A 109 -18.22 -7.99 -2.60
CA PRO A 109 -18.31 -7.08 -3.74
C PRO A 109 -19.27 -5.93 -3.52
N LEU A 110 -20.35 -6.15 -2.75
CA LEU A 110 -21.35 -5.14 -2.46
C LEU A 110 -20.70 -4.02 -1.63
N HIS A 111 -20.03 -4.38 -0.53
CA HIS A 111 -19.34 -3.43 0.34
C HIS A 111 -18.22 -2.68 -0.40
N LEU A 112 -17.42 -3.38 -1.22
CA LEU A 112 -16.35 -2.76 -1.98
C LEU A 112 -16.87 -1.83 -3.08
N THR A 113 -17.94 -2.22 -3.77
CA THR A 113 -18.53 -1.39 -4.84
C THR A 113 -19.19 -0.16 -4.27
N GLU A 114 -19.87 -0.28 -3.14
CA GLU A 114 -20.47 0.84 -2.43
C GLU A 114 -19.39 1.83 -1.95
N ALA A 115 -18.33 1.33 -1.33
CA ALA A 115 -17.19 2.15 -0.91
C ALA A 115 -16.59 2.94 -2.09
N LEU A 116 -16.38 2.29 -3.24
CA LEU A 116 -15.86 2.95 -4.45
C LEU A 116 -16.82 4.02 -4.98
N ARG A 117 -18.13 3.78 -4.95
CA ARG A 117 -19.14 4.77 -5.36
C ARG A 117 -19.19 5.95 -4.41
N GLU A 118 -19.17 5.71 -3.11
CA GLU A 118 -19.15 6.77 -2.09
C GLU A 118 -17.89 7.64 -2.23
N GLY A 119 -16.73 7.03 -2.39
CA GLY A 119 -15.46 7.75 -2.43
C GLY A 119 -15.09 8.38 -3.78
N LEU A 120 -15.52 7.79 -4.90
CA LEU A 120 -15.14 8.21 -6.25
C LEU A 120 -16.30 8.75 -7.11
N GLY A 121 -17.55 8.59 -6.63
CA GLY A 121 -18.79 8.93 -7.34
C GLY A 121 -19.38 7.76 -8.13
N GLU A 122 -20.71 7.80 -8.37
CA GLU A 122 -21.48 6.73 -9.04
C GLU A 122 -20.92 6.28 -10.39
N HIS A 123 -20.34 7.22 -11.14
CA HIS A 123 -19.84 6.98 -12.50
C HIS A 123 -18.31 7.00 -12.57
N TYR A 124 -17.59 6.70 -11.48
CA TYR A 124 -16.12 6.75 -11.45
C TYR A 124 -15.46 5.93 -12.57
N ARG A 125 -16.09 4.83 -13.01
CA ARG A 125 -15.58 3.99 -14.10
C ARG A 125 -15.44 4.76 -15.42
N ALA A 126 -16.28 5.78 -15.65
CA ALA A 126 -16.19 6.63 -16.83
C ALA A 126 -14.97 7.58 -16.79
N ALA A 127 -14.37 7.79 -15.62
CA ALA A 127 -13.12 8.54 -15.47
C ALA A 127 -11.86 7.67 -15.67
N ILE A 128 -12.03 6.35 -15.83
CA ILE A 128 -10.94 5.44 -16.18
C ILE A 128 -10.76 5.46 -17.70
N PRO A 129 -9.53 5.58 -18.24
CA PRO A 129 -9.31 5.57 -19.69
C PRO A 129 -9.90 4.33 -20.37
N ASP A 130 -10.56 4.52 -21.53
CA ASP A 130 -11.30 3.46 -22.23
C ASP A 130 -10.44 2.23 -22.55
N GLU A 131 -9.18 2.46 -22.94
CA GLU A 131 -8.18 1.41 -23.20
C GLU A 131 -7.89 0.51 -21.99
N ARG A 132 -8.21 0.98 -20.77
CA ARG A 132 -8.01 0.23 -19.52
C ARG A 132 -9.26 -0.50 -19.08
N HIS A 133 -10.44 -0.26 -19.65
CA HIS A 133 -11.67 -0.95 -19.23
C HIS A 133 -11.56 -2.47 -19.43
N GLY A 134 -10.82 -2.91 -20.46
CA GLY A 134 -10.56 -4.34 -20.70
C GLY A 134 -9.75 -5.03 -19.59
N THR A 135 -8.98 -4.29 -18.78
CA THR A 135 -8.23 -4.85 -17.64
C THR A 135 -9.07 -4.96 -16.37
N LEU A 136 -10.20 -4.24 -16.30
CA LEU A 136 -11.11 -4.20 -15.16
C LEU A 136 -12.13 -5.34 -15.21
N SER A 137 -11.67 -6.57 -14.99
CA SER A 137 -12.57 -7.71 -14.85
C SER A 137 -13.08 -7.84 -13.41
N ASP A 138 -14.40 -8.01 -13.26
CA ASP A 138 -15.04 -8.43 -12.01
C ASP A 138 -15.02 -9.96 -11.80
N HIS A 139 -14.53 -10.70 -12.79
CA HIS A 139 -14.46 -12.15 -12.75
C HIS A 139 -13.46 -12.63 -11.67
N ILE A 140 -13.87 -13.65 -10.90
CA ILE A 140 -12.98 -14.38 -10.00
C ILE A 140 -12.78 -15.80 -10.49
N ALA A 141 -11.51 -16.20 -10.55
CA ALA A 141 -11.14 -17.58 -10.80
C ALA A 141 -11.40 -18.42 -9.53
N THR A 142 -12.64 -18.86 -9.32
CA THR A 142 -13.07 -19.64 -8.15
C THR A 142 -12.21 -20.89 -7.87
N ARG A 143 -11.61 -21.48 -8.92
CA ARG A 143 -10.61 -22.56 -8.79
C ARG A 143 -9.40 -22.20 -7.92
N SER A 144 -9.04 -20.92 -7.82
CA SER A 144 -7.96 -20.43 -6.96
C SER A 144 -8.29 -20.61 -5.47
N TRP A 145 -9.57 -20.62 -5.09
CA TRP A 145 -9.98 -20.84 -3.70
C TRP A 145 -9.75 -22.27 -3.22
N LEU A 146 -9.65 -23.24 -4.13
CA LEU A 146 -9.25 -24.61 -3.79
C LEU A 146 -7.72 -24.77 -3.68
N ARG A 147 -6.96 -23.74 -4.06
CA ARG A 147 -5.49 -23.69 -3.98
C ARG A 147 -5.05 -22.34 -3.38
N PRO A 148 -5.42 -22.05 -2.11
CA PRO A 148 -5.32 -20.73 -1.52
C PRO A 148 -3.90 -20.14 -1.54
N PHE A 149 -2.87 -21.00 -1.49
CA PHE A 149 -1.47 -20.62 -1.44
C PHE A 149 -0.74 -20.66 -2.79
N HIS A 150 -1.47 -20.84 -3.90
CA HIS A 150 -0.89 -20.84 -5.26
C HIS A 150 -1.11 -19.49 -5.95
N PHE A 151 -0.09 -18.64 -5.91
CA PHE A 151 -0.21 -17.24 -6.35
C PHE A 151 0.26 -16.97 -7.78
N ARG A 152 1.17 -17.80 -8.31
CA ARG A 152 1.79 -17.56 -9.62
C ARG A 152 0.75 -17.46 -10.72
N ARG A 153 0.96 -16.51 -11.62
CA ARG A 153 0.08 -16.27 -12.76
C ARG A 153 0.86 -16.27 -14.08
N PRO A 154 0.28 -16.79 -15.17
CA PRO A 154 0.87 -16.67 -16.51
C PRO A 154 1.02 -15.20 -16.91
N GLY A 155 2.04 -14.88 -17.71
CA GLY A 155 2.29 -13.51 -18.17
C GLY A 155 3.00 -12.61 -17.16
N VAL A 156 3.54 -13.18 -16.07
CA VAL A 156 4.23 -12.42 -15.00
C VAL A 156 5.60 -13.04 -14.71
N VAL A 157 6.64 -12.28 -14.98
CA VAL A 157 8.04 -12.59 -14.63
C VAL A 157 8.32 -12.03 -13.24
N GLN A 158 8.98 -12.82 -12.38
CA GLN A 158 9.40 -12.36 -11.06
C GLN A 158 10.92 -12.25 -11.00
N HIS A 159 11.43 -11.05 -10.75
CA HIS A 159 12.83 -10.79 -10.42
C HIS A 159 12.96 -10.74 -8.91
N ARG A 160 13.99 -11.39 -8.35
CA ARG A 160 14.12 -11.56 -6.89
C ARG A 160 15.44 -11.08 -6.34
N GLY A 161 15.42 -10.64 -5.09
CA GLY A 161 16.63 -10.34 -4.32
C GLY A 161 17.45 -9.17 -4.88
N ILE A 162 16.77 -8.18 -5.46
CA ILE A 162 17.42 -6.97 -5.99
C ILE A 162 17.69 -6.06 -4.80
N SER A 163 18.94 -5.66 -4.60
CA SER A 163 19.29 -4.71 -3.54
C SER A 163 18.84 -3.29 -3.89
N TYR A 164 18.26 -2.60 -2.90
CA TYR A 164 17.92 -1.17 -2.97
C TYR A 164 18.66 -0.33 -1.90
N GLY A 165 19.54 -0.94 -1.12
CA GLY A 165 20.29 -0.28 -0.05
C GLY A 165 21.21 -1.21 0.72
N ASP A 166 21.89 -0.67 1.74
CA ASP A 166 23.05 -1.32 2.37
C ASP A 166 22.71 -2.27 3.52
N ALA A 167 21.44 -2.42 3.90
CA ALA A 167 21.03 -3.29 5.00
C ALA A 167 20.96 -4.80 4.63
N GLY A 168 21.73 -5.23 3.63
CA GLY A 168 21.74 -6.60 3.11
C GLY A 168 20.34 -7.09 2.74
N VAL A 169 19.97 -8.30 3.19
CA VAL A 169 18.65 -8.90 2.90
C VAL A 169 17.45 -8.05 3.33
N ARG A 170 17.64 -7.10 4.26
CA ARG A 170 16.57 -6.19 4.71
C ARG A 170 16.37 -5.01 3.76
N ASN A 171 17.32 -4.73 2.87
CA ASN A 171 17.13 -3.80 1.75
C ASN A 171 17.15 -4.54 0.40
N GLU A 172 16.43 -5.67 0.34
CA GLU A 172 16.12 -6.36 -0.90
C GLU A 172 14.67 -6.17 -1.31
N LEU A 173 14.44 -6.18 -2.62
CA LEU A 173 13.11 -6.15 -3.22
C LEU A 173 12.95 -7.21 -4.31
N ASP A 174 11.70 -7.54 -4.59
CA ASP A 174 11.26 -8.38 -5.69
C ASP A 174 10.38 -7.55 -6.64
N ILE A 175 10.50 -7.80 -7.95
CA ILE A 175 9.70 -7.13 -8.98
C ILE A 175 8.85 -8.18 -9.70
N TYR A 176 7.55 -7.90 -9.78
CA TYR A 176 6.57 -8.67 -10.56
C TYR A 176 6.27 -7.87 -11.82
N GLN A 177 6.84 -8.33 -12.94
CA GLN A 177 6.83 -7.66 -14.22
C GLN A 177 5.88 -8.36 -15.20
N PRO A 178 4.97 -7.63 -15.88
CA PRO A 178 4.23 -8.16 -17.02
C PRO A 178 5.19 -8.61 -18.14
N GLU A 179 4.93 -9.74 -18.80
CA GLU A 179 5.79 -10.22 -19.91
C GLU A 179 5.80 -9.27 -21.11
N GLU A 180 4.71 -8.55 -21.34
CA GLU A 180 4.60 -7.57 -22.40
C GLU A 180 5.29 -6.25 -22.01
N THR A 181 5.66 -5.45 -23.01
CA THR A 181 6.17 -4.10 -22.82
C THR A 181 5.10 -3.07 -23.17
N ARG A 182 5.11 -1.92 -22.48
CA ARG A 182 4.18 -0.81 -22.72
C ARG A 182 4.94 0.49 -22.97
N GLU A 183 4.52 1.24 -23.99
CA GLU A 183 5.01 2.60 -24.22
C GLU A 183 4.70 3.51 -23.02
N GLY A 184 5.69 4.28 -22.56
CA GLY A 184 5.59 5.10 -21.34
C GLY A 184 5.72 4.34 -20.02
N GLY A 185 5.88 3.01 -20.07
CA GLY A 185 6.02 2.16 -18.89
C GLY A 185 4.71 1.88 -18.14
N TYR A 186 4.70 0.84 -17.34
CA TYR A 186 3.56 0.46 -16.50
C TYR A 186 3.57 1.24 -15.17
N PRO A 187 2.41 1.70 -14.66
CA PRO A 187 2.35 2.28 -13.32
C PRO A 187 2.82 1.26 -12.26
N VAL A 188 3.42 1.76 -11.17
CA VAL A 188 4.08 0.95 -10.15
C VAL A 188 3.23 0.84 -8.90
N LEU A 189 3.12 -0.37 -8.33
CA LEU A 189 2.54 -0.66 -7.03
C LEU A 189 3.62 -1.16 -6.07
N LEU A 190 3.99 -0.36 -5.09
CA LEU A 190 4.91 -0.72 -4.01
C LEU A 190 4.14 -1.41 -2.87
N GLN A 191 4.49 -2.65 -2.57
CA GLN A 191 3.95 -3.46 -1.48
C GLN A 191 4.93 -3.48 -0.29
N VAL A 192 4.45 -3.04 0.87
CA VAL A 192 5.14 -3.13 2.16
C VAL A 192 4.48 -4.22 3.00
N HIS A 193 5.26 -5.20 3.46
CA HIS A 193 4.72 -6.29 4.28
C HIS A 193 4.41 -5.83 5.71
N GLY A 194 3.47 -6.51 6.36
CA GLY A 194 3.20 -6.39 7.79
C GLY A 194 4.08 -7.28 8.64
N GLY A 195 3.74 -7.41 9.93
CA GLY A 195 4.50 -8.22 10.89
C GLY A 195 4.95 -7.43 12.12
N ALA A 196 4.09 -6.54 12.61
CA ALA A 196 4.33 -5.75 13.83
C ALA A 196 5.72 -5.09 13.87
N TRP A 197 6.26 -4.65 12.73
CA TRP A 197 7.59 -4.05 12.56
C TRP A 197 8.78 -4.93 12.98
N MET A 198 8.53 -6.15 13.45
CA MET A 198 9.51 -7.02 14.10
C MET A 198 9.74 -8.33 13.35
N ILE A 199 8.78 -8.74 12.52
CA ILE A 199 8.84 -9.95 11.71
C ILE A 199 8.35 -9.65 10.30
N GLY A 200 8.52 -10.62 9.40
CA GLY A 200 7.99 -10.55 8.05
C GLY A 200 9.07 -10.45 6.97
N GLU A 201 8.69 -10.81 5.76
CA GLU A 201 9.50 -10.72 4.54
C GLU A 201 8.62 -10.45 3.32
N LYS A 202 9.21 -9.92 2.25
CA LYS A 202 8.57 -9.52 0.98
C LYS A 202 7.81 -10.66 0.29
N GLU A 203 8.08 -11.91 0.65
CA GLU A 203 7.43 -13.09 0.10
C GLU A 203 6.15 -13.50 0.87
N GLN A 204 5.81 -12.87 1.99
CA GLN A 204 4.79 -13.38 2.91
C GLN A 204 3.40 -12.74 2.74
N GLN A 205 3.31 -11.51 2.22
CA GLN A 205 2.06 -10.75 2.12
C GLN A 205 1.87 -10.10 0.75
N GLY A 206 0.63 -9.79 0.36
CA GLY A 206 0.31 -9.02 -0.85
C GLY A 206 0.43 -9.79 -2.17
N LYS A 207 0.90 -11.05 -2.17
CA LYS A 207 1.08 -11.84 -3.40
C LYS A 207 -0.17 -11.97 -4.27
N PRO A 208 -1.36 -12.26 -3.74
CA PRO A 208 -2.59 -12.26 -4.55
C PRO A 208 -2.79 -10.94 -5.30
N LEU A 209 -2.60 -9.80 -4.63
CA LEU A 209 -2.76 -8.47 -5.23
C LEU A 209 -1.66 -8.19 -6.27
N MET A 210 -0.39 -8.45 -5.93
CA MET A 210 0.72 -8.14 -6.83
C MET A 210 0.63 -8.90 -8.15
N TYR A 211 0.36 -10.20 -8.11
CA TYR A 211 0.15 -10.98 -9.35
C TYR A 211 -1.10 -10.51 -10.10
N HIS A 212 -2.16 -10.15 -9.38
CA HIS A 212 -3.40 -9.65 -9.98
C HIS A 212 -3.20 -8.34 -10.75
N MET A 213 -2.42 -7.42 -10.18
CA MET A 213 -2.07 -6.14 -10.77
C MET A 213 -1.06 -6.31 -11.91
N ALA A 214 -0.07 -7.19 -11.76
CA ALA A 214 0.91 -7.48 -12.81
C ALA A 214 0.25 -8.05 -14.07
N GLN A 215 -0.70 -8.97 -13.94
CA GLN A 215 -1.49 -9.45 -15.08
C GLN A 215 -2.33 -8.37 -15.77
N ARG A 216 -2.52 -7.21 -15.13
CA ARG A 216 -3.28 -6.07 -15.66
C ARG A 216 -2.38 -4.96 -16.15
N GLY A 217 -1.06 -5.18 -16.28
CA GLY A 217 -0.14 -4.15 -16.76
C GLY A 217 0.19 -3.12 -15.68
N TRP A 218 0.54 -3.59 -14.49
CA TRP A 218 1.23 -2.82 -13.45
C TRP A 218 2.55 -3.50 -13.14
N ILE A 219 3.56 -2.73 -12.72
CA ILE A 219 4.72 -3.31 -12.05
C ILE A 219 4.40 -3.39 -10.57
N ALA A 220 4.53 -4.55 -9.95
CA ALA A 220 4.47 -4.63 -8.49
C ALA A 220 5.86 -4.83 -7.90
N VAL A 221 6.18 -4.11 -6.84
CA VAL A 221 7.47 -4.17 -6.15
C VAL A 221 7.23 -4.53 -4.69
N ALA A 222 7.76 -5.66 -4.23
CA ALA A 222 7.68 -6.07 -2.83
C ALA A 222 9.01 -5.82 -2.14
N ILE A 223 9.02 -5.16 -0.99
CA ILE A 223 10.26 -4.80 -0.30
C ILE A 223 10.36 -5.51 1.05
N ASN A 224 11.58 -5.91 1.42
CA ASN A 224 11.93 -6.05 2.82
C ASN A 224 12.22 -4.67 3.40
N TYR A 225 12.17 -4.54 4.73
CA TYR A 225 12.70 -3.38 5.46
C TYR A 225 13.37 -3.88 6.76
N ARG A 226 14.22 -3.05 7.38
CA ARG A 226 14.84 -3.37 8.67
C ARG A 226 13.80 -3.58 9.77
N LEU A 227 14.06 -4.52 10.68
CA LEU A 227 13.08 -4.96 11.68
C LEU A 227 13.55 -4.66 13.11
N SER A 228 12.58 -4.34 13.96
CA SER A 228 12.74 -4.22 15.40
C SER A 228 12.82 -5.60 16.08
N PRO A 229 13.37 -5.72 17.29
CA PRO A 229 14.02 -4.68 18.08
C PRO A 229 15.48 -4.41 17.67
N ARG A 230 16.00 -5.08 16.63
CA ARG A 230 17.37 -4.84 16.18
C ARG A 230 17.54 -3.42 15.65
N GLU A 231 16.56 -2.94 14.89
CA GLU A 231 16.54 -1.61 14.30
C GLU A 231 15.25 -0.91 14.76
N ALA A 232 15.39 0.15 15.55
CA ALA A 232 14.27 0.95 16.03
C ALA A 232 13.72 1.86 14.91
N PHE A 233 12.47 2.28 15.04
CA PHE A 233 11.92 3.36 14.22
C PHE A 233 12.79 4.63 14.42
N PRO A 234 13.12 5.41 13.37
CA PRO A 234 12.53 5.43 12.03
C PRO A 234 13.22 4.54 10.97
N ALA A 235 14.01 3.53 11.33
CA ALA A 235 14.70 2.68 10.36
C ALA A 235 13.74 2.08 9.30
N HIS A 236 12.55 1.65 9.72
CA HIS A 236 11.54 1.06 8.84
C HIS A 236 11.04 2.04 7.78
N ILE A 237 10.68 3.27 8.18
CA ILE A 237 10.14 4.27 7.25
C ILE A 237 11.23 4.85 6.34
N ILE A 238 12.47 4.94 6.84
CA ILE A 238 13.64 5.29 6.01
C ILE A 238 13.82 4.27 4.89
N ASP A 239 13.70 2.97 5.18
CA ASP A 239 13.86 1.92 4.20
C ASP A 239 12.74 1.93 3.14
N VAL A 240 11.49 2.18 3.55
CA VAL A 240 10.36 2.37 2.61
C VAL A 240 10.62 3.56 1.68
N LYS A 241 11.07 4.70 2.22
CA LYS A 241 11.40 5.89 1.43
C LYS A 241 12.59 5.65 0.49
N ARG A 242 13.61 4.90 0.95
CA ARG A 242 14.74 4.49 0.12
C ARG A 242 14.30 3.58 -1.03
N ALA A 243 13.35 2.68 -0.80
CA ALA A 243 12.78 1.86 -1.86
C ALA A 243 12.02 2.72 -2.90
N ILE A 244 11.27 3.74 -2.46
CA ILE A 244 10.64 4.70 -3.39
C ILE A 244 11.72 5.41 -4.22
N ALA A 245 12.78 5.90 -3.59
CA ALA A 245 13.92 6.52 -4.29
C ALA A 245 14.56 5.57 -5.31
N TRP A 246 14.74 4.29 -4.95
CA TRP A 246 15.24 3.27 -5.85
C TRP A 246 14.31 3.04 -7.04
N ILE A 247 12.99 2.97 -6.81
CA ILE A 247 11.99 2.83 -7.88
C ILE A 247 12.07 4.01 -8.85
N ARG A 248 12.13 5.25 -8.34
CA ARG A 248 12.28 6.45 -9.19
C ARG A 248 13.51 6.37 -10.10
N ALA A 249 14.62 5.85 -9.59
CA ALA A 249 15.88 5.78 -10.33
C ALA A 249 15.98 4.58 -11.29
N ASN A 250 15.38 3.43 -10.98
CA ASN A 250 15.72 2.16 -11.64
C ASN A 250 14.53 1.44 -12.29
N ILE A 251 13.28 1.75 -11.94
CA ILE A 251 12.14 0.90 -12.35
C ILE A 251 11.88 0.92 -13.86
N ALA A 252 12.35 1.95 -14.56
CA ALA A 252 12.27 2.04 -16.01
C ALA A 252 12.98 0.87 -16.72
N GLU A 253 14.06 0.34 -16.13
CA GLU A 253 14.77 -0.84 -16.66
C GLU A 253 13.90 -2.11 -16.63
N TYR A 254 12.90 -2.13 -15.75
CA TYR A 254 11.93 -3.22 -15.61
C TYR A 254 10.59 -2.89 -16.30
N GLY A 255 10.54 -1.84 -17.13
CA GLY A 255 9.34 -1.41 -17.84
C GLY A 255 8.33 -0.65 -16.98
N GLY A 256 8.72 -0.17 -15.79
CA GLY A 256 7.88 0.66 -14.94
C GLY A 256 7.94 2.15 -15.31
N ASN A 257 6.86 2.87 -15.05
CA ASN A 257 6.79 4.31 -15.12
C ASN A 257 7.27 4.90 -13.76
N PRO A 258 8.45 5.53 -13.71
CA PRO A 258 8.99 6.08 -12.48
C PRO A 258 8.27 7.34 -12.03
N ASP A 259 7.22 7.84 -12.70
CA ASP A 259 6.46 9.02 -12.29
C ASP A 259 5.14 8.67 -11.58
N PHE A 260 4.65 7.44 -11.71
CA PHE A 260 3.44 6.97 -11.02
C PHE A 260 3.72 5.76 -10.13
N ILE A 261 3.80 6.02 -8.82
CA ILE A 261 3.93 5.01 -7.77
C ILE A 261 2.70 5.08 -6.88
N ALA A 262 1.99 3.97 -6.77
CA ALA A 262 1.04 3.71 -5.69
C ALA A 262 1.71 2.87 -4.61
N ILE A 263 1.31 3.03 -3.35
CA ILE A 263 1.84 2.26 -2.22
C ILE A 263 0.73 1.50 -1.48
N THR A 264 1.01 0.30 -1.00
CA THR A 264 0.06 -0.54 -0.28
C THR A 264 0.78 -1.40 0.76
N GLY A 265 0.05 -1.82 1.79
CA GLY A 265 0.60 -2.67 2.83
C GLY A 265 -0.46 -3.07 3.85
N GLY A 266 -0.25 -4.21 4.52
CA GLY A 266 -1.14 -4.68 5.58
C GLY A 266 -0.55 -4.48 6.97
N SER A 267 -1.37 -4.17 7.98
CA SER A 267 -0.94 -4.10 9.38
C SER A 267 0.19 -3.07 9.57
N ALA A 268 1.35 -3.45 10.12
CA ALA A 268 2.55 -2.61 10.15
C ALA A 268 2.97 -2.06 8.76
N GLY A 269 2.74 -2.81 7.69
CA GLY A 269 2.94 -2.33 6.32
C GLY A 269 1.89 -1.30 5.90
N GLY A 270 0.66 -1.39 6.42
CA GLY A 270 -0.40 -0.40 6.23
C GLY A 270 -0.10 0.91 6.98
N HIS A 271 0.45 0.80 8.19
CA HIS A 271 1.05 1.91 8.93
C HIS A 271 2.15 2.60 8.10
N LEU A 272 3.16 1.86 7.66
CA LEU A 272 4.29 2.43 6.91
C LEU A 272 3.86 2.99 5.54
N SER A 273 2.91 2.36 4.86
CA SER A 273 2.39 2.83 3.58
C SER A 273 1.62 4.14 3.70
N SER A 274 0.73 4.24 4.69
CA SER A 274 0.00 5.48 4.97
C SER A 274 0.95 6.58 5.45
N LEU A 275 1.91 6.26 6.31
CA LEU A 275 2.90 7.22 6.80
C LEU A 275 3.78 7.78 5.67
N ALA A 276 4.29 6.91 4.79
CA ALA A 276 5.09 7.32 3.64
C ALA A 276 4.29 8.23 2.69
N ALA A 277 3.02 7.90 2.45
CA ALA A 277 2.13 8.68 1.60
C ALA A 277 1.81 10.08 2.17
N LEU A 278 1.74 10.21 3.50
CA LEU A 278 1.40 11.46 4.19
C LEU A 278 2.62 12.33 4.52
N THR A 279 3.84 11.79 4.41
CA THR A 279 5.08 12.51 4.75
C THR A 279 6.08 12.55 3.59
N PRO A 280 5.66 12.87 2.35
CA PRO A 280 6.58 12.90 1.22
C PRO A 280 7.72 13.89 1.51
N ASN A 281 8.95 13.55 1.12
CA ASN A 281 10.12 14.43 1.18
C ASN A 281 10.53 14.92 2.58
N ARG A 282 10.07 14.24 3.64
CA ARG A 282 10.52 14.48 5.01
C ARG A 282 12.00 14.14 5.17
N LYS A 283 12.85 15.17 5.29
CA LYS A 283 14.31 15.06 5.27
C LYS A 283 14.88 14.20 6.39
N GLU A 284 14.29 14.26 7.59
CA GLU A 284 14.77 13.47 8.73
C GLU A 284 14.67 11.95 8.49
N TRP A 285 13.83 11.53 7.54
CA TRP A 285 13.65 10.12 7.16
C TRP A 285 14.24 9.80 5.79
N GLN A 286 15.15 10.65 5.27
CA GLN A 286 15.85 10.43 4.00
C GLN A 286 17.38 10.63 4.11
N PRO A 287 18.05 10.09 5.15
CA PRO A 287 19.48 10.29 5.31
C PRO A 287 20.26 9.74 4.11
N GLY A 288 21.03 10.60 3.44
CA GLY A 288 21.83 10.30 2.25
C GLY A 288 21.06 10.33 0.92
N PHE A 289 19.77 10.67 0.92
CA PHE A 289 18.94 10.83 -0.27
C PHE A 289 17.87 11.91 -0.07
N GLU A 290 18.22 12.98 0.66
CA GLU A 290 17.33 14.05 1.12
C GLU A 290 16.67 14.82 -0.04
N GLU A 291 17.32 14.84 -1.20
CA GLU A 291 16.89 15.60 -2.38
C GLU A 291 16.07 14.73 -3.37
N VAL A 292 15.90 13.44 -3.10
CA VAL A 292 15.10 12.54 -3.95
C VAL A 292 13.62 12.69 -3.61
N ASP A 293 12.78 12.83 -4.64
CA ASP A 293 11.33 12.90 -4.48
C ASP A 293 10.75 11.53 -4.08
N THR A 294 10.19 11.46 -2.87
CA THR A 294 9.51 10.28 -2.32
C THR A 294 7.99 10.41 -2.31
N THR A 295 7.43 11.37 -3.04
CA THR A 295 5.97 11.48 -3.25
C THR A 295 5.42 10.20 -3.86
N VAL A 296 4.23 9.78 -3.46
CA VAL A 296 3.47 8.69 -4.11
C VAL A 296 2.12 9.24 -4.58
N GLN A 297 1.60 8.68 -5.67
CA GLN A 297 0.42 9.20 -6.37
C GLN A 297 -0.89 8.62 -5.83
N ALA A 298 -0.85 7.48 -5.13
CA ALA A 298 -2.00 6.88 -4.47
C ALA A 298 -1.55 5.95 -3.32
N ALA A 299 -2.43 5.71 -2.35
CA ALA A 299 -2.16 4.80 -1.24
C ALA A 299 -3.34 3.85 -0.96
N VAL A 300 -3.05 2.60 -0.62
CA VAL A 300 -4.05 1.57 -0.31
C VAL A 300 -3.63 0.80 0.96
N PRO A 301 -3.75 1.39 2.16
CA PRO A 301 -3.43 0.71 3.40
C PRO A 301 -4.53 -0.29 3.80
N PHE A 302 -4.13 -1.49 4.24
CA PHE A 302 -5.03 -2.51 4.76
C PHE A 302 -4.83 -2.65 6.26
N TYR A 303 -5.91 -2.51 7.03
CA TYR A 303 -5.95 -2.73 8.49
C TYR A 303 -4.70 -2.23 9.24
N GLY A 304 -4.25 -1.03 8.87
CA GLY A 304 -3.05 -0.42 9.41
C GLY A 304 -3.24 0.07 10.84
N VAL A 305 -2.13 0.22 11.55
CA VAL A 305 -2.10 0.99 12.79
C VAL A 305 -1.94 2.46 12.41
N TYR A 306 -2.91 3.31 12.76
CA TYR A 306 -2.93 4.71 12.30
C TYR A 306 -2.59 5.72 13.40
N ASP A 307 -2.67 5.33 14.67
CA ASP A 307 -2.28 6.18 15.80
C ASP A 307 -1.52 5.39 16.87
N PHE A 308 -0.21 5.63 16.99
CA PHE A 308 0.60 5.02 18.05
C PHE A 308 0.25 5.57 19.43
N LEU A 309 -0.32 6.77 19.49
CA LEU A 309 -0.65 7.44 20.74
C LEU A 309 -2.01 7.02 21.34
N ASP A 310 -2.80 6.24 20.61
CA ASP A 310 -4.14 5.79 20.97
C ASP A 310 -5.02 6.90 21.55
N ARG A 311 -5.05 8.05 20.86
CA ARG A 311 -5.68 9.28 21.40
C ARG A 311 -7.18 9.15 21.57
N ASN A 312 -7.80 8.29 20.78
CA ASN A 312 -9.21 7.98 20.85
C ASN A 312 -9.52 6.90 21.90
N GLY A 313 -8.50 6.37 22.59
CA GLY A 313 -8.65 5.32 23.59
C GLY A 313 -9.27 4.05 23.01
N ILE A 314 -8.97 3.74 21.74
CA ILE A 314 -9.61 2.65 21.01
C ILE A 314 -9.19 1.32 21.61
N ARG A 315 -7.91 1.16 21.98
CA ARG A 315 -7.37 -0.15 22.39
C ARG A 315 -7.61 -0.46 23.86
N GLU A 316 -7.99 0.54 24.67
CA GLU A 316 -8.27 0.42 26.10
C GLU A 316 -7.19 -0.45 26.81
N GLU A 317 -7.61 -1.58 27.40
CA GLU A 317 -6.76 -2.52 28.15
C GLU A 317 -5.87 -3.42 27.25
N MET A 318 -6.05 -3.38 25.93
CA MET A 318 -5.24 -4.08 24.93
C MET A 318 -4.21 -3.16 24.27
N SER A 319 -3.66 -2.22 25.05
CA SER A 319 -2.70 -1.22 24.57
C SER A 319 -1.48 -1.87 23.91
N MET A 320 -1.01 -1.23 22.85
CA MET A 320 0.24 -1.58 22.16
C MET A 320 1.44 -0.80 22.73
N ALA A 321 1.22 0.07 23.72
CA ALA A 321 2.21 1.04 24.18
C ALA A 321 3.50 0.39 24.69
N ASP A 322 3.42 -0.69 25.47
CA ASP A 322 4.61 -1.36 26.00
C ASP A 322 5.44 -2.00 24.87
N MET A 323 4.78 -2.65 23.91
CA MET A 323 5.47 -3.23 22.74
C MET A 323 6.11 -2.14 21.87
N LEU A 324 5.39 -1.04 21.64
CA LEU A 324 5.92 0.10 20.89
C LEU A 324 7.12 0.73 21.63
N THR A 325 7.02 0.91 22.95
CA THR A 325 8.07 1.47 23.81
C THR A 325 9.30 0.57 23.81
N ASP A 326 9.15 -0.72 24.13
CA ASP A 326 10.28 -1.60 24.42
C ASP A 326 10.95 -2.16 23.17
N ARG A 327 10.21 -2.27 22.06
CA ARG A 327 10.67 -2.99 20.87
C ARG A 327 10.78 -2.11 19.65
N VAL A 328 9.77 -1.29 19.35
CA VAL A 328 9.65 -0.60 18.05
C VAL A 328 10.31 0.78 18.07
N LEU A 329 9.89 1.65 18.97
CA LEU A 329 10.40 3.02 19.14
C LEU A 329 11.63 3.05 20.06
N GLN A 330 11.69 2.13 21.04
CA GLN A 330 12.79 2.05 22.02
C GLN A 330 12.95 3.31 22.87
N CYS A 331 11.84 4.03 23.08
CA CYS A 331 11.71 5.15 23.99
C CYS A 331 10.25 5.31 24.42
N SER A 332 10.03 5.79 25.64
CA SER A 332 8.67 6.04 26.11
C SER A 332 8.03 7.26 25.43
N ARG A 333 6.71 7.38 25.57
CA ARG A 333 5.97 8.54 25.09
C ARG A 333 6.38 9.82 25.82
N GLU A 334 6.72 9.71 27.11
CA GLU A 334 7.16 10.82 27.95
C GLU A 334 8.57 11.29 27.56
N GLU A 335 9.44 10.35 27.20
CA GLU A 335 10.82 10.63 26.80
C GLU A 335 10.88 11.31 25.43
N ASN A 336 10.06 10.87 24.47
CA ASN A 336 10.05 11.44 23.12
C ASN A 336 8.64 11.53 22.51
N PRO A 337 7.82 12.48 22.98
CA PRO A 337 6.44 12.64 22.49
C PRO A 337 6.38 12.99 20.99
N GLU A 338 7.38 13.70 20.47
CA GLU A 338 7.47 14.07 19.06
C GLU A 338 7.71 12.86 18.15
N LEU A 339 8.51 11.88 18.59
CA LEU A 339 8.70 10.64 17.82
C LEU A 339 7.42 9.82 17.72
N TRP A 340 6.71 9.67 18.85
CA TRP A 340 5.43 8.96 18.87
C TRP A 340 4.36 9.64 18.01
N ASP A 341 4.31 10.97 18.06
CA ASP A 341 3.40 11.77 17.23
C ASP A 341 3.75 11.68 15.76
N SER A 342 5.02 11.89 15.41
CA SER A 342 5.49 11.83 14.03
C SER A 342 5.35 10.44 13.43
N ALA A 343 5.48 9.37 14.23
CA ALA A 343 5.27 8.00 13.80
C ALA A 343 3.79 7.66 13.55
N SER A 344 2.83 8.50 13.93
CA SER A 344 1.40 8.22 13.79
C SER A 344 0.83 8.79 12.49
N PRO A 345 0.38 7.97 11.51
CA PRO A 345 -0.25 8.45 10.28
C PRO A 345 -1.37 9.46 10.52
N LEU A 346 -2.18 9.27 11.57
CA LEU A 346 -3.27 10.17 11.95
C LEU A 346 -2.79 11.61 12.16
N SER A 347 -1.60 11.81 12.74
CA SER A 347 -1.01 13.13 12.96
C SER A 347 -0.47 13.77 11.69
N GLN A 348 -0.26 12.99 10.64
CA GLN A 348 0.33 13.45 9.37
C GLN A 348 -0.71 13.76 8.30
N VAL A 349 -2.00 13.55 8.60
CA VAL A 349 -3.11 13.88 7.70
C VAL A 349 -3.07 15.36 7.35
N ASN A 350 -3.15 15.68 6.06
CA ASN A 350 -3.06 17.04 5.56
C ASN A 350 -3.81 17.21 4.20
N PRO A 351 -4.05 18.45 3.75
CA PRO A 351 -4.80 18.71 2.50
C PRO A 351 -4.18 18.17 1.22
N ASP A 352 -2.87 17.94 1.21
CA ASP A 352 -2.12 17.50 0.03
C ASP A 352 -1.91 15.97 0.01
N ALA A 353 -2.54 15.24 0.94
CA ALA A 353 -2.54 13.79 0.94
C ALA A 353 -3.06 13.21 -0.40
N PRO A 354 -2.41 12.18 -0.96
CA PRO A 354 -2.85 11.57 -2.21
C PRO A 354 -4.19 10.84 -2.04
N PRO A 355 -4.90 10.51 -3.14
CA PRO A 355 -6.06 9.63 -3.06
C PRO A 355 -5.73 8.36 -2.28
N MET A 356 -6.60 7.98 -1.35
CA MET A 356 -6.38 6.84 -0.47
C MET A 356 -7.58 5.89 -0.43
N PHE A 357 -7.31 4.58 -0.48
CA PHE A 357 -8.30 3.54 -0.29
C PHE A 357 -7.97 2.67 0.92
N VAL A 358 -8.65 2.93 2.03
CA VAL A 358 -8.50 2.20 3.29
C VAL A 358 -9.45 0.99 3.30
N ILE A 359 -8.94 -0.21 3.63
CA ILE A 359 -9.77 -1.42 3.76
C ILE A 359 -9.51 -2.10 5.11
N HIS A 360 -10.56 -2.41 5.86
CA HIS A 360 -10.44 -3.00 7.20
C HIS A 360 -11.55 -4.02 7.47
N GLY A 361 -11.23 -5.13 8.13
CA GLY A 361 -12.20 -6.14 8.54
C GLY A 361 -12.88 -5.82 9.87
N THR A 362 -14.19 -6.09 10.00
CA THR A 362 -14.91 -5.78 11.24
C THR A 362 -14.53 -6.67 12.41
N HIS A 363 -14.00 -7.85 12.14
CA HIS A 363 -13.66 -8.84 13.17
C HIS A 363 -12.18 -8.81 13.54
N ASP A 364 -11.40 -7.89 12.98
CA ASP A 364 -9.97 -7.76 13.25
C ASP A 364 -9.67 -7.71 14.76
N SER A 365 -9.08 -8.80 15.25
CA SER A 365 -8.77 -8.97 16.68
C SER A 365 -7.43 -8.39 17.09
N LEU A 366 -6.62 -7.89 16.14
CA LEU A 366 -5.28 -7.34 16.39
C LEU A 366 -5.26 -5.81 16.29
N VAL A 367 -5.94 -5.25 15.30
CA VAL A 367 -6.10 -3.81 15.10
C VAL A 367 -7.58 -3.54 14.90
N TRP A 368 -8.24 -2.96 15.90
CA TRP A 368 -9.69 -2.81 15.86
C TRP A 368 -10.10 -1.83 14.76
N VAL A 369 -11.23 -2.13 14.11
CA VAL A 369 -11.73 -1.40 12.93
C VAL A 369 -11.96 0.08 13.19
N GLU A 370 -12.22 0.46 14.44
CA GLU A 370 -12.35 1.84 14.90
C GLU A 370 -11.11 2.69 14.61
N GLU A 371 -9.91 2.11 14.54
CA GLU A 371 -8.67 2.79 14.12
C GLU A 371 -8.80 3.36 12.70
N ALA A 372 -9.26 2.53 11.76
CA ALA A 372 -9.49 2.95 10.39
C ALA A 372 -10.60 3.98 10.31
N ARG A 373 -11.68 3.83 11.10
CA ARG A 373 -12.78 4.80 11.12
C ARG A 373 -12.29 6.18 11.57
N ALA A 374 -11.49 6.26 12.63
CA ALA A 374 -10.91 7.52 13.13
C ALA A 374 -9.97 8.16 12.09
N PHE A 375 -9.10 7.36 11.48
CA PHE A 375 -8.19 7.82 10.44
C PHE A 375 -8.90 8.29 9.17
N VAL A 376 -9.90 7.54 8.70
CA VAL A 376 -10.71 7.92 7.53
C VAL A 376 -11.51 9.18 7.79
N ALA A 377 -12.06 9.36 9.00
CA ALA A 377 -12.76 10.59 9.38
C ALA A 377 -11.83 11.81 9.26
N ALA A 378 -10.62 11.74 9.82
CA ALA A 378 -9.63 12.81 9.71
C ALA A 378 -9.21 13.07 8.25
N MET A 379 -8.99 12.01 7.47
CA MET A 379 -8.66 12.11 6.04
C MET A 379 -9.78 12.79 5.24
N ARG A 380 -11.04 12.43 5.47
CA ARG A 380 -12.21 13.03 4.79
C ARG A 380 -12.43 14.49 5.17
N GLU A 381 -12.07 14.87 6.40
CA GLU A 381 -12.16 16.25 6.87
C GLU A 381 -11.08 17.15 6.23
N GLN A 382 -9.86 16.63 6.06
CA GLN A 382 -8.70 17.47 5.73
C GLN A 382 -8.20 17.31 4.29
N SER A 383 -8.22 16.10 3.71
CA SER A 383 -7.68 15.84 2.37
C SER A 383 -8.54 16.48 1.28
N ARG A 384 -7.90 17.01 0.23
CA ARG A 384 -8.57 17.49 -0.98
C ARG A 384 -8.77 16.41 -2.04
N GLN A 385 -8.24 15.21 -1.80
CA GLN A 385 -8.29 14.08 -2.71
C GLN A 385 -9.32 13.04 -2.25
N ALA A 386 -9.63 12.08 -3.12
CA ALA A 386 -10.62 11.06 -2.81
C ALA A 386 -10.16 10.14 -1.67
N VAL A 387 -11.07 9.88 -0.72
CA VAL A 387 -10.88 8.95 0.40
C VAL A 387 -11.93 7.85 0.31
N VAL A 388 -11.53 6.69 -0.19
CA VAL A 388 -12.35 5.50 -0.28
C VAL A 388 -12.15 4.68 0.99
N TYR A 389 -13.23 4.20 1.60
CA TYR A 389 -13.17 3.35 2.79
C TYR A 389 -14.11 2.15 2.65
N ALA A 390 -13.54 0.95 2.72
CA ALA A 390 -14.32 -0.28 2.74
C ALA A 390 -14.13 -1.03 4.07
N GLU A 391 -15.23 -1.20 4.77
CA GLU A 391 -15.31 -2.05 5.94
C GLU A 391 -15.88 -3.42 5.54
N LEU A 392 -15.16 -4.51 5.83
CA LEU A 392 -15.51 -5.87 5.39
C LEU A 392 -16.11 -6.70 6.53
N PRO A 393 -17.42 -7.01 6.49
CA PRO A 393 -18.06 -7.79 7.55
C PRO A 393 -17.44 -9.18 7.73
N GLY A 394 -17.12 -9.51 8.98
CA GLY A 394 -16.56 -10.80 9.40
C GLY A 394 -15.11 -11.05 8.97
N ALA A 395 -14.49 -10.14 8.23
CA ALA A 395 -13.08 -10.28 7.86
C ALA A 395 -12.20 -10.09 9.10
N GLN A 396 -11.24 -11.00 9.27
CA GLN A 396 -10.22 -10.93 10.31
C GLN A 396 -9.03 -10.08 9.87
N HIS A 397 -8.10 -9.85 10.81
CA HIS A 397 -6.78 -9.33 10.45
C HIS A 397 -6.16 -10.21 9.37
N ALA A 398 -5.33 -9.63 8.49
CA ALA A 398 -4.60 -10.40 7.47
C ALA A 398 -5.46 -11.21 6.48
N PHE A 399 -6.75 -10.87 6.30
CA PHE A 399 -7.68 -11.59 5.41
C PHE A 399 -7.17 -11.75 3.97
N GLU A 400 -6.23 -10.90 3.54
CA GLU A 400 -5.79 -10.80 2.14
C GLU A 400 -4.54 -11.62 1.77
N ILE A 401 -3.88 -12.27 2.73
CA ILE A 401 -2.57 -12.92 2.52
C ILE A 401 -2.62 -14.06 1.50
N PHE A 402 -3.74 -14.78 1.41
CA PHE A 402 -3.93 -15.92 0.52
C PHE A 402 -5.26 -15.84 -0.23
N HIS A 403 -5.42 -16.64 -1.30
CA HIS A 403 -6.65 -16.61 -2.07
C HIS A 403 -7.85 -17.06 -1.21
N SER A 404 -8.81 -16.15 -1.07
CA SER A 404 -10.12 -16.34 -0.48
C SER A 404 -11.13 -15.53 -1.30
N VAL A 405 -12.43 -15.73 -1.03
CA VAL A 405 -13.50 -14.93 -1.65
C VAL A 405 -13.25 -13.43 -1.44
N ARG A 406 -12.96 -13.03 -0.20
CA ARG A 406 -12.71 -11.63 0.16
C ARG A 406 -11.47 -11.08 -0.54
N THR A 407 -10.38 -11.85 -0.55
CA THR A 407 -9.10 -11.45 -1.14
C THR A 407 -9.20 -11.12 -2.62
N ASP A 408 -9.86 -11.98 -3.39
CA ASP A 408 -9.94 -11.82 -4.83
C ASP A 408 -10.89 -10.67 -5.22
N HIS A 409 -12.00 -10.50 -4.51
CA HIS A 409 -12.87 -9.33 -4.70
C HIS A 409 -12.18 -8.03 -4.29
N LYS A 410 -11.42 -8.03 -3.18
CA LYS A 410 -10.57 -6.91 -2.77
C LYS A 410 -9.56 -6.56 -3.85
N ALA A 411 -8.90 -7.55 -4.46
CA ALA A 411 -7.93 -7.29 -5.54
C ALA A 411 -8.59 -6.58 -6.73
N ASN A 412 -9.79 -7.00 -7.14
CA ASN A 412 -10.57 -6.31 -8.18
C ASN A 412 -10.90 -4.86 -7.80
N ALA A 413 -11.31 -4.61 -6.55
CA ALA A 413 -11.65 -3.27 -6.09
C ALA A 413 -10.44 -2.34 -6.03
N VAL A 414 -9.30 -2.84 -5.54
CA VAL A 414 -8.03 -2.10 -5.52
C VAL A 414 -7.58 -1.77 -6.94
N ALA A 415 -7.68 -2.72 -7.89
CA ALA A 415 -7.37 -2.47 -9.28
C ALA A 415 -8.20 -1.32 -9.87
N LYS A 416 -9.52 -1.29 -9.62
CA LYS A 416 -10.39 -0.21 -10.08
C LYS A 416 -10.01 1.14 -9.49
N PHE A 417 -9.74 1.20 -8.19
CA PHE A 417 -9.29 2.43 -7.53
C PHE A 417 -7.98 2.94 -8.12
N LEU A 418 -7.00 2.06 -8.32
CA LEU A 418 -5.69 2.42 -8.82
C LEU A 418 -5.70 2.83 -10.31
N GLU A 419 -6.49 2.15 -11.15
CA GLU A 419 -6.72 2.57 -12.55
C GLU A 419 -7.41 3.93 -12.62
N TRP A 420 -8.38 4.19 -11.74
CA TRP A 420 -8.99 5.52 -11.60
C TRP A 420 -7.95 6.56 -11.20
N ALA A 421 -7.17 6.32 -10.15
CA ALA A 421 -6.16 7.26 -9.67
C ALA A 421 -5.11 7.57 -10.76
N HIS A 422 -4.68 6.54 -11.50
CA HIS A 422 -3.77 6.68 -12.63
C HIS A 422 -4.39 7.48 -13.78
N GLY A 423 -5.66 7.23 -14.12
CA GLY A 423 -6.39 8.00 -15.13
C GLY A 423 -6.47 9.49 -14.79
N GLN A 424 -6.77 9.81 -13.53
CA GLN A 424 -6.83 11.19 -13.04
C GLN A 424 -5.47 11.87 -13.08
N TRP A 425 -4.40 11.14 -12.72
CA TRP A 425 -3.04 11.64 -12.85
C TRP A 425 -2.67 11.94 -14.30
N LEU A 426 -2.94 11.02 -15.24
CA LEU A 426 -2.71 11.25 -16.67
C LEU A 426 -3.46 12.49 -17.18
N ALA A 427 -4.73 12.64 -16.79
CA ALA A 427 -5.54 13.80 -17.16
C ALA A 427 -4.98 15.12 -16.60
N ALA A 428 -4.42 15.10 -15.39
CA ALA A 428 -3.76 16.26 -14.80
C ALA A 428 -2.46 16.64 -15.53
N GLN A 429 -1.69 15.64 -16.00
CA GLN A 429 -0.45 15.86 -16.75
C GLN A 429 -0.69 16.36 -18.18
N ALA A 430 -1.81 15.96 -18.80
CA ALA A 430 -2.19 16.38 -20.16
C ALA A 430 -2.69 17.82 -20.25
N LYS A 431 -3.13 18.43 -19.14
CA LYS A 431 -3.55 19.85 -19.13
C LYS A 431 -2.33 20.72 -19.46
N PRO A 432 -2.41 21.64 -20.45
CA PRO A 432 -1.32 22.56 -20.71
C PRO A 432 -1.02 23.31 -19.41
N ARG A 433 0.16 23.08 -18.82
CA ARG A 433 0.64 23.93 -17.72
C ARG A 433 0.60 25.35 -18.26
N ALA A 434 -0.38 26.14 -17.81
CA ALA A 434 -0.49 27.53 -18.18
C ALA A 434 0.87 28.15 -17.89
N LYS A 435 1.62 28.48 -18.94
CA LYS A 435 2.96 29.04 -18.83
C LYS A 435 2.85 30.16 -17.80
N ALA A 436 3.49 29.98 -16.65
CA ALA A 436 3.77 31.06 -15.74
C ALA A 436 4.56 32.06 -16.58
N LYS A 437 3.86 33.04 -17.15
CA LYS A 437 4.49 34.19 -17.77
C LYS A 437 5.19 34.88 -16.62
N ALA A 438 6.46 34.55 -16.43
CA ALA A 438 7.39 35.44 -15.77
C ALA A 438 7.18 36.78 -16.45
N LYS A 439 6.50 37.70 -15.76
CA LYS A 439 6.56 39.12 -16.07
C LYS A 439 8.01 39.52 -15.86
N VAL A 440 8.84 39.30 -16.88
CA VAL A 440 10.08 40.02 -17.04
C VAL A 440 9.66 41.47 -17.20
N LYS A 441 9.72 42.23 -16.09
CA LYS A 441 9.74 43.68 -16.14
C LYS A 441 10.76 44.07 -17.21
N PRO A 442 10.43 44.92 -18.20
CA PRO A 442 11.46 45.42 -19.09
C PRO A 442 12.47 46.16 -18.22
N LYS A 443 13.72 45.69 -18.22
CA LYS A 443 14.85 46.47 -17.67
C LYS A 443 14.84 47.82 -18.39
N ALA A 444 14.58 48.88 -17.65
CA ALA A 444 14.93 50.23 -18.07
C ALA A 444 16.45 50.26 -18.28
N GLY A 445 16.89 50.50 -19.52
CA GLY A 445 18.32 50.59 -19.82
C GLY A 445 18.73 50.02 -21.18
N ALA A 446 18.07 50.44 -22.27
CA ALA A 446 18.63 50.29 -23.62
C ALA A 446 17.99 51.28 -24.61
N ALA A 447 17.78 52.53 -24.19
CA ALA A 447 17.35 53.62 -25.07
C ALA A 447 18.36 54.78 -25.02
N ALA A 448 19.65 54.45 -25.11
CA ALA A 448 20.73 55.44 -25.25
C ALA A 448 21.94 54.82 -25.97
N LYS A 449 21.72 54.11 -27.09
CA LYS A 449 22.79 53.66 -28.00
C LYS A 449 22.23 53.22 -29.35
N LYS A 450 21.36 54.03 -29.95
CA LYS A 450 20.90 53.87 -31.35
C LYS A 450 20.54 55.24 -31.96
N LYS A 451 21.47 56.20 -31.87
CA LYS A 451 21.39 57.48 -32.60
C LYS A 451 22.75 58.01 -33.10
N ALA A 452 23.78 57.17 -33.17
CA ALA A 452 25.14 57.57 -33.59
C ALA A 452 25.75 56.70 -34.71
N ALA A 453 24.96 55.88 -35.40
CA ALA A 453 25.45 54.99 -36.45
C ALA A 453 24.52 54.95 -37.67
N ALA A 454 24.19 56.12 -38.22
CA ALA A 454 23.50 56.24 -39.51
C ALA A 454 23.71 57.65 -40.10
N ARG A 455 24.97 58.06 -40.29
CA ARG A 455 25.35 59.17 -41.20
C ARG A 455 26.86 59.23 -41.38
N LYS A 456 27.43 58.21 -42.02
CA LYS A 456 28.77 58.26 -42.63
C LYS A 456 28.86 57.14 -43.66
N LYS A 457 28.71 57.51 -44.94
CA LYS A 457 29.30 56.91 -46.16
C LYS A 457 28.40 57.17 -47.39
N ALA A 458 28.66 58.29 -48.06
CA ALA A 458 28.52 58.42 -49.52
C ALA A 458 29.60 59.42 -49.96
N ALA A 459 30.45 59.00 -50.89
CA ALA A 459 31.63 59.71 -51.39
C ALA A 459 31.29 60.49 -52.70
N PRO A 460 32.25 61.05 -53.45
CA PRO A 460 32.47 62.50 -53.53
C PRO A 460 32.22 63.10 -54.92
N ARG A 461 32.03 64.43 -54.99
CA ARG A 461 32.36 65.25 -56.17
C ARG A 461 32.87 66.64 -55.71
N LYS A 462 34.07 67.00 -56.16
CA LYS A 462 34.65 68.37 -56.21
C LYS A 462 34.37 68.95 -57.63
N PRO A 463 34.66 70.23 -57.97
CA PRO A 463 35.18 71.36 -57.18
C PRO A 463 34.49 72.73 -57.48
N ALA A 464 34.79 73.76 -56.66
CA ALA A 464 35.03 75.19 -56.99
C ALA A 464 34.86 76.00 -55.67
N ALA A 465 35.93 76.49 -55.04
CA ALA A 465 36.66 77.75 -55.30
C ALA A 465 36.17 78.89 -54.39
N THR A 466 37.12 79.77 -54.02
CA THR A 466 37.06 80.96 -53.15
C THR A 466 36.84 80.73 -51.65
N ALA A 467 37.42 81.46 -50.71
CA ALA A 467 38.65 82.24 -50.50
C ALA A 467 38.48 82.90 -49.10
N VAL A 468 39.55 83.48 -48.54
CA VAL A 468 39.58 84.39 -47.35
C VAL A 468 39.69 83.62 -46.02
N GLU A 469 40.88 83.55 -45.38
CA GLU A 469 41.50 84.53 -44.44
C GLU A 469 40.60 84.74 -43.21
N ASP A 470 41.03 84.73 -41.93
CA ASP A 470 42.29 84.98 -41.24
C ASP A 470 42.18 84.28 -39.86
N ALA A 471 43.19 83.56 -39.37
CA ALA A 471 44.25 84.04 -38.45
C ALA A 471 43.81 84.05 -36.95
N PRO A 472 44.75 84.07 -35.97
CA PRO A 472 44.92 82.96 -35.03
C PRO A 472 44.94 83.48 -33.56
N GLN A 473 45.65 82.77 -32.67
CA GLN A 473 46.04 83.11 -31.27
C GLN A 473 45.30 82.27 -30.22
N ASP A 474 45.92 81.72 -29.18
CA ASP A 474 47.33 81.61 -28.81
C ASP A 474 47.47 80.60 -27.66
N ALA A 475 48.72 80.16 -27.47
CA ALA A 475 49.41 79.71 -26.25
C ALA A 475 48.62 79.01 -25.11
N ALA A 476 48.86 77.73 -24.80
CA ALA A 476 49.99 77.17 -24.01
C ALA A 476 49.77 77.27 -22.47
N PRO A 477 50.58 76.60 -21.61
CA PRO A 477 50.17 75.45 -20.77
C PRO A 477 50.56 75.73 -19.27
N PRO A 478 51.15 74.84 -18.44
CA PRO A 478 51.11 73.37 -18.25
C PRO A 478 50.84 72.98 -16.75
N GLU A 479 51.16 71.73 -16.40
CA GLU A 479 51.47 71.21 -15.04
C GLU A 479 50.28 71.00 -14.08
N SER A 480 50.23 70.02 -13.18
CA SER A 480 51.07 68.94 -12.65
C SER A 480 50.08 67.99 -11.91
N GLY A 481 50.26 66.68 -11.77
CA GLY A 481 51.24 66.03 -10.90
C GLY A 481 50.51 65.29 -9.75
N ALA A 482 50.91 64.03 -9.51
CA ALA A 482 50.63 63.16 -8.35
C ALA A 482 49.16 62.72 -8.12
N GLY A 483 48.85 61.48 -7.73
CA GLY A 483 49.66 60.44 -7.10
C GLY A 483 49.02 60.04 -5.77
N GLU A 484 49.02 58.73 -5.51
CA GLU A 484 48.83 58.02 -4.23
C GLU A 484 47.46 57.39 -3.88
N SER A 485 47.61 56.07 -3.68
CA SER A 485 46.95 55.12 -2.75
C SER A 485 45.46 54.84 -2.87
#